data_AF-A0A139D4T3-F1
#
_entry.id   AF-A0A139D4T3-F1
#
_cell.length_a   1.000
_cell.length_b   1.000
_cell.length_c   1.000
_cell.angle_alpha   90.00
_cell.angle_beta   90.00
_cell.angle_gamma   90.00
#
_symmetry.space_group_name_H-M   'P 1'
#
loop_
_entity.id
_entity.type
_entity.pdbx_description
1 polymer ?
#
loop_
_entity_poly.entity_id
_entity_poly.type
_entity_poly.pdbx_seq_one_letter_code
_entity_poly.pdbx_strand_id
1 'polypeptide(L)'
;MTIIDAVLGDFFWRALIGGLGVALVAGPLGCFVVWRRMAYFGDTLAHSALLGIALSFLISVPLNLAVIITCVVIALALVMLSRTRVLATDTLLGILAH
;
A
#
# COMPACT_ATOMS: atom_id res chain seq x y z
N MET A 1 -12.68 17.12 -33.09
CA MET A 1 -13.42 15.89 -32.74
C MET A 1 -12.61 14.95 -31.84
N THR A 2 -11.29 15.13 -31.71
CA THR A 2 -10.40 14.30 -30.86
C THR A 2 -10.70 14.29 -29.35
N ILE A 3 -11.19 15.39 -28.78
CA ILE A 3 -11.47 15.48 -27.33
C ILE A 3 -12.72 14.67 -26.95
N ILE A 4 -13.70 14.61 -27.85
CA ILE A 4 -14.95 13.87 -27.64
C ILE A 4 -14.67 12.35 -27.71
N ASP A 5 -13.82 11.92 -28.65
CA ASP A 5 -13.36 10.53 -28.75
C ASP A 5 -12.48 10.12 -27.55
N ALA A 6 -11.68 11.05 -27.01
CA ALA A 6 -10.91 10.82 -25.78
C ALA A 6 -11.81 10.66 -24.55
N VAL A 7 -12.90 11.42 -24.44
CA VAL A 7 -13.85 11.33 -23.31
C VAL A 7 -14.81 10.15 -23.44
N LEU A 8 -15.25 9.79 -24.65
CA LEU A 8 -16.10 8.61 -24.90
C LEU A 8 -15.31 7.30 -25.05
N GLY A 9 -13.99 7.36 -25.19
CA GLY A 9 -13.15 6.19 -25.40
C GLY A 9 -13.05 5.31 -24.15
N ASP A 10 -13.01 3.99 -24.34
CA ASP A 10 -12.87 2.99 -23.28
C ASP A 10 -11.71 3.27 -22.32
N PHE A 11 -10.64 3.93 -22.80
CA PHE A 11 -9.50 4.30 -21.98
C PHE A 11 -9.85 5.28 -20.86
N PHE A 12 -10.62 6.34 -21.16
CA PHE A 12 -11.00 7.35 -20.16
C PHE A 12 -11.88 6.74 -19.09
N TRP A 13 -12.86 5.93 -19.47
CA TRP A 13 -13.76 5.28 -18.51
C TRP A 13 -13.03 4.24 -17.64
N ARG A 14 -12.13 3.44 -18.22
CA ARG A 14 -11.28 2.50 -17.47
C ARG A 14 -10.33 3.21 -16.51
N ALA A 15 -9.70 4.31 -16.94
CA ALA A 15 -8.83 5.12 -16.10
C ALA A 15 -9.61 5.79 -14.96
N LEU A 16 -10.81 6.31 -15.24
CA LEU A 16 -11.68 6.93 -14.25
C LEU A 16 -12.14 5.92 -13.20
N ILE A 17 -12.66 4.76 -13.62
CA ILE A 17 -13.08 3.69 -12.69
C ILE A 17 -11.89 3.15 -11.88
N GLY A 18 -10.75 2.93 -12.54
CA GLY A 18 -9.53 2.47 -11.87
C GLY A 18 -9.06 3.48 -10.82
N GLY A 19 -9.00 4.77 -11.19
CA GLY A 19 -8.61 5.85 -10.28
C GLY A 19 -9.58 6.02 -9.11
N LEU A 20 -10.89 5.96 -9.36
CA LEU A 20 -11.90 6.02 -8.29
C LEU A 20 -11.79 4.83 -7.34
N GLY A 21 -11.58 3.63 -7.88
CA GLY A 21 -11.38 2.41 -7.09
C GLY A 21 -10.14 2.51 -6.20
N VAL A 22 -9.02 2.99 -6.75
CA VAL A 22 -7.80 3.23 -5.97
C VAL A 22 -8.02 4.30 -4.91
N ALA A 23 -8.68 5.42 -5.23
CA ALA A 23 -8.95 6.49 -4.28
C ALA A 23 -9.84 6.04 -3.11
N LEU A 24 -10.88 5.25 -3.40
CA LEU A 24 -11.77 4.68 -2.38
C LEU A 24 -11.08 3.69 -1.44
N VAL A 25 -10.07 2.97 -1.92
CA VAL A 25 -9.30 2.03 -1.09
C VAL A 25 -8.16 2.75 -0.35
N ALA A 26 -7.43 3.63 -1.04
CA ALA A 26 -6.27 4.34 -0.51
C ALA A 26 -6.66 5.40 0.53
N GLY A 27 -7.83 6.04 0.42
CA GLY A 27 -8.30 7.04 1.39
C GLY A 27 -8.47 6.46 2.81
N PRO A 28 -9.32 5.44 3.01
CA PRO A 28 -9.50 4.79 4.31
C PRO A 28 -8.22 4.14 4.83
N LEU A 29 -7.45 3.47 3.96
CA LEU A 29 -6.17 2.86 4.33
C LEU A 29 -5.17 3.92 4.79
N GLY A 30 -5.10 5.07 4.11
CA GLY A 30 -4.23 6.20 4.49
C GLY A 30 -4.60 6.77 5.86
N CYS A 31 -5.89 7.01 6.12
CA CYS A 31 -6.37 7.46 7.43
C CYS A 31 -6.01 6.45 8.55
N PHE A 32 -6.17 5.15 8.29
CA PHE A 32 -5.81 4.10 9.25
C PHE A 32 -4.29 4.03 9.53
N VAL A 33 -3.48 4.15 8.48
CA VAL A 33 -2.01 4.14 8.57
C VAL A 33 -1.51 5.34 9.38
N VAL A 34 -2.07 6.53 9.17
CA VAL A 34 -1.75 7.74 9.94
C VAL A 34 -2.18 7.58 11.40
N TRP A 35 -3.39 7.07 11.66
CA TRP A 35 -3.91 6.91 13.02
C TRP A 35 -3.07 5.93 13.87
N ARG A 36 -2.49 4.89 13.26
CA ARG A 36 -1.58 3.95 13.92
C ARG A 36 -0.11 4.40 13.98
N ARG A 37 0.22 5.65 13.60
CA ARG A 37 1.61 6.15 13.47
C ARG A 37 2.50 5.26 12.58
N MET A 38 1.92 4.53 11.63
CA MET A 38 2.67 3.61 10.75
C MET A 38 3.14 4.31 9.47
N ALA A 39 3.72 5.50 9.57
CA ALA A 39 4.12 6.31 8.41
C ALA A 39 5.10 5.58 7.46
N TYR A 40 5.94 4.67 7.98
CA TYR A 40 6.91 3.90 7.21
C TYR A 40 6.37 2.60 6.59
N PHE A 41 5.09 2.27 6.83
CA PHE A 41 4.48 1.04 6.30
C PHE A 41 4.30 1.09 4.78
N GLY A 42 4.01 2.28 4.24
CA GLY A 42 3.91 2.49 2.80
C GLY A 42 5.26 2.33 2.08
N ASP A 43 6.34 2.87 2.66
CA ASP A 43 7.69 2.80 2.08
C ASP A 43 8.24 1.35 2.02
N THR A 44 8.00 0.59 3.10
CA THR A 44 8.36 -0.83 3.16
C THR A 44 7.52 -1.68 2.20
N LEU A 45 6.23 -1.40 2.04
CA LEU A 45 5.38 -2.06 1.05
C LEU A 45 5.83 -1.77 -0.40
N ALA A 46 6.26 -0.55 -0.70
CA ALA A 46 6.75 -0.21 -2.03
C ALA A 46 8.01 -1.01 -2.40
N HIS A 47 8.97 -1.14 -1.48
CA HIS A 47 10.16 -1.98 -1.67
C HIS A 47 9.80 -3.47 -1.79
N SER A 48 8.82 -3.93 -1.01
CA SER A 48 8.31 -5.30 -1.05
C SER A 48 7.65 -5.67 -2.38
N ALA A 49 6.98 -4.70 -3.01
CA ALA A 49 6.38 -4.89 -4.33
C ALA A 49 7.46 -5.09 -5.42
N LEU A 50 8.55 -4.30 -5.39
CA LEU A 50 9.69 -4.49 -6.29
C LEU A 50 10.34 -5.86 -6.11
N LEU A 51 10.51 -6.29 -4.86
CA LEU A 51 11.02 -7.62 -4.54
C LEU A 51 10.08 -8.73 -5.06
N GLY A 52 8.76 -8.53 -4.96
CA GLY A 52 7.75 -9.42 -5.56
C GLY A 52 7.83 -9.53 -7.07
N ILE A 53 8.05 -8.41 -7.76
CA ILE A 53 8.28 -8.38 -9.20
C ILE A 53 9.53 -9.19 -9.55
N ALA A 54 10.64 -8.99 -8.83
CA ALA A 54 11.88 -9.73 -9.05
C ALA A 54 11.71 -11.25 -8.84
N LEU A 55 11.02 -11.66 -7.78
CA LEU A 55 10.67 -13.07 -7.51
C LEU A 55 9.78 -13.67 -8.59
N SER A 56 8.81 -12.90 -9.10
CA SER A 56 7.94 -13.33 -10.18
C SER A 56 8.72 -13.68 -11.45
N PHE A 57 9.67 -12.83 -11.82
CA PHE A 57 10.54 -13.05 -12.98
C PHE A 57 11.43 -14.27 -12.80
N LEU A 58 11.93 -14.52 -11.59
CA LEU A 58 12.80 -15.66 -11.30
C LEU A 58 12.07 -17.01 -11.35
N ILE A 59 10.85 -17.07 -10.80
CA ILE A 59 10.05 -18.31 -10.67
C ILE A 59 9.11 -18.50 -11.89
N SER A 60 9.03 -17.53 -12.80
CA SER A 60 8.11 -17.53 -13.96
C SER A 60 6.63 -17.70 -13.56
N VAL A 61 6.25 -17.11 -12.43
CA VAL A 61 4.86 -17.08 -11.91
C VAL A 61 4.16 -15.82 -12.44
N PRO A 62 2.82 -15.80 -12.57
CA PRO A 62 2.07 -14.57 -12.86
C PRO A 62 2.42 -13.41 -11.92
N LEU A 63 2.78 -12.27 -12.53
CA LEU A 63 3.25 -11.05 -11.85
C LEU A 63 2.30 -10.59 -10.73
N ASN A 64 1.00 -10.53 -11.04
CA ASN A 64 0.00 -10.09 -10.07
C ASN A 64 -0.02 -10.99 -8.83
N LEU A 65 0.10 -12.31 -9.01
CA LEU A 65 0.03 -13.27 -7.91
C LEU A 65 1.28 -13.17 -7.02
N ALA A 66 2.46 -13.12 -7.64
CA ALA A 66 3.72 -13.01 -6.91
C ALA A 66 3.79 -11.73 -6.08
N VAL A 67 3.42 -10.58 -6.66
CA VAL A 67 3.43 -9.28 -5.98
C VAL A 67 2.44 -9.24 -4.82
N ILE A 68 1.21 -9.77 -5.02
CA ILE A 68 0.21 -9.82 -3.95
C ILE A 68 0.72 -10.69 -2.79
N ILE A 69 1.26 -11.87 -3.08
CA ILE A 69 1.76 -12.80 -2.05
C ILE A 69 2.92 -12.17 -1.27
N THR A 70 3.92 -11.59 -1.94
CA THR A 70 5.07 -11.00 -1.23
C THR A 70 4.67 -9.78 -0.41
N CYS A 71 3.79 -8.91 -0.93
CA CYS A 71 3.28 -7.77 -0.18
C CYS A 71 2.48 -8.21 1.05
N VAL A 72 1.63 -9.24 0.93
CA VAL A 72 0.86 -9.77 2.07
C VAL A 72 1.77 -10.41 3.11
N VAL A 73 2.75 -11.21 2.69
CA VAL A 73 3.72 -11.84 3.60
C VAL A 73 4.51 -10.79 4.38
N ILE A 74 5.03 -9.76 3.70
CA ILE A 74 5.79 -8.70 4.36
C ILE A 74 4.88 -7.82 5.23
N ALA A 75 3.66 -7.49 4.78
CA ALA A 75 2.70 -6.77 5.60
C ALA A 75 2.36 -7.53 6.89
N LEU A 76 2.12 -8.85 6.81
CA LEU A 76 1.86 -9.69 7.98
C LEU A 76 3.08 -9.76 8.90
N ALA A 77 4.28 -9.94 8.36
CA ALA A 77 5.51 -9.95 9.13
C ALA A 77 5.72 -8.61 9.87
N LEU A 78 5.50 -7.49 9.18
CA LEU A 78 5.58 -6.15 9.76
C LEU A 78 4.51 -5.93 10.82
N VAL A 79 3.28 -6.41 10.63
CA VAL A 79 2.20 -6.29 11.63
C VAL A 79 2.51 -7.12 12.86
N MET A 80 2.99 -8.36 12.70
CA MET A 80 3.40 -9.21 13.82
C MET A 80 4.59 -8.62 14.59
N LEU A 81 5.58 -8.08 13.87
CA LEU A 81 6.74 -7.44 14.48
C LEU A 81 6.37 -6.10 15.15
N SER A 82 5.51 -5.31 14.53
CA SER A 82 4.97 -4.06 15.09
C SER A 82 4.15 -4.32 16.35
N ARG A 83 3.49 -5.48 16.46
CA ARG A 83 2.80 -5.91 17.68
C ARG A 83 3.76 -6.17 18.85
N THR A 84 5.04 -6.40 18.56
CA THR A 84 6.10 -6.70 19.53
C THR A 84 6.93 -5.45 19.89
N ARG A 85 6.93 -4.41 19.04
CA ARG A 85 7.52 -3.09 19.34
C ARG A 85 6.62 -2.32 20.31
N VAL A 86 6.83 -2.60 21.60
CA VAL A 86 6.57 -1.69 22.72
C VAL A 86 7.45 -0.46 22.54
N LEU A 87 7.12 0.45 21.63
CA LEU A 87 7.69 1.79 21.59
C LEU A 87 6.61 2.76 21.11
N ALA A 88 5.55 2.83 21.91
CA ALA A 88 4.70 4.00 21.99
C ALA A 88 5.59 5.17 22.45
N THR A 89 6.19 5.87 21.50
CA THR A 89 6.71 7.23 21.72
C THR A 89 5.62 8.11 22.36
N ASP A 90 4.34 7.74 22.20
CA ASP A 90 3.18 8.31 22.90
C ASP A 90 3.19 8.16 24.44
N THR A 91 3.76 7.08 25.01
CA THR A 91 3.87 6.97 26.48
C THR A 91 5.05 7.74 27.04
N LEU A 92 6.15 7.87 26.28
CA LEU A 92 7.30 8.68 26.69
C LEU A 92 6.99 10.19 26.62
N LEU A 93 6.24 10.65 25.61
CA LEU A 93 5.79 12.05 25.51
C LEU A 93 4.75 12.41 26.58
N GLY A 94 3.93 11.46 27.03
CA GLY A 94 2.96 11.67 28.12
C GLY A 94 3.60 11.74 29.52
N ILE A 95 4.75 11.09 29.72
CA ILE A 95 5.49 11.13 31.00
C ILE A 95 6.43 12.35 31.07
N LEU A 96 7.00 12.79 29.95
CA LEU A 96 7.89 13.97 29.90
C LEU A 96 7.15 15.32 29.92
N ALA A 97 5.82 15.32 29.76
CA ALA A 97 4.99 16.52 29.86
C ALA A 97 4.51 16.82 31.29
N HIS A 98 5.01 16.10 32.30
CA HIS A 98 4.70 16.31 33.72
C HIS A 98 5.98 16.45 34.56
#